data_AF-A0A9D7DB30-F1
#
_entry.id   AF-A0A9D7DB30-F1
#
_cell.length_a   1.000
_cell.length_b   1.000
_cell.length_c   1.000
_cell.angle_alpha   90.00
_cell.angle_beta   90.00
_cell.angle_gamma   90.00
#
_symmetry.space_group_name_H-M   'P 1'
#
loop_
_entity.id
_entity.type
_entity.pdbx_description
1 polymer ?
#
loop_
_entity_poly.entity_id
_entity_poly.type
_entity_poly.pdbx_seq_one_letter_code
_entity_poly.pdbx_strand_id
1 'polypeptide(L)'
;MGAHLKHTGIPNTWIDARTVVRTDNTYRSARIDWETSERRSATLLAEVTGSPKRIVTQGFIGFSSEGDTTTLGREGSDFSAAIFAYLLDAESVTIWKDVPGMFNADPKRFPDTKLLSHISYREAIELSYFGASVIHPRTLQPLQKKHIPLYVRSFVDLAAAGSTIDDRSENDSLIPSFIIKPGQVLISMTPRDLSFIVEENLSDIFSVFAQHGVRINLMQNSAVAFTVCVDNDNRVKPLVLDLRRDYEVRWNEDLELVTVRHFDEPTLTKLTSGKEVLIEQRSRNTARFVVK
;
A
#
# COMPACT_ATOMS: atom_id res chain seq x y z
N MET A 1 -5.52 24.19 -14.60
CA MET A 1 -6.41 23.18 -15.24
C MET A 1 -7.80 23.72 -15.53
N GLY A 2 -8.64 24.05 -14.54
CA GLY A 2 -10.04 24.46 -14.80
C GLY A 2 -10.19 25.62 -15.79
N ALA A 3 -9.36 26.67 -15.67
CA ALA A 3 -9.32 27.78 -16.63
C ALA A 3 -8.91 27.35 -18.05
N HIS A 4 -7.94 26.44 -18.18
CA HIS A 4 -7.51 25.91 -19.47
C HIS A 4 -8.62 25.11 -20.15
N LEU A 5 -9.32 24.24 -19.40
CA LEU A 5 -10.48 23.51 -19.92
C LEU A 5 -11.59 24.46 -20.40
N LYS A 6 -11.90 25.53 -19.64
CA LYS A 6 -12.88 26.52 -20.09
C LYS A 6 -12.44 27.22 -21.38
N HIS A 7 -11.16 27.58 -21.47
CA HIS A 7 -10.57 28.20 -22.65
C HIS A 7 -10.65 27.30 -23.90
N THR A 8 -10.50 25.98 -23.73
CA THR A 8 -10.61 24.99 -24.82
C THR A 8 -12.05 24.54 -25.10
N GLY A 9 -13.06 25.21 -24.53
CA GLY A 9 -14.47 24.91 -24.80
C GLY A 9 -15.02 23.73 -23.98
N ILE A 10 -14.38 23.36 -22.88
CA ILE A 10 -14.77 22.29 -21.96
C ILE A 10 -15.32 22.91 -20.65
N PRO A 11 -16.65 23.14 -20.55
CA PRO A 11 -17.31 23.59 -19.32
C PRO A 11 -16.93 22.75 -18.10
N ASN A 12 -16.59 23.40 -17.01
CA ASN A 12 -16.30 22.78 -15.72
C ASN A 12 -16.51 23.76 -14.56
N THR A 13 -16.69 23.21 -13.37
CA THR A 13 -16.76 23.95 -12.11
C THR A 13 -15.56 23.58 -11.26
N TRP A 14 -14.83 24.60 -10.78
CA TRP A 14 -13.76 24.38 -9.81
C TRP A 14 -14.32 24.37 -8.40
N ILE A 15 -13.97 23.35 -7.63
CA ILE A 15 -14.40 23.18 -6.24
C ILE A 15 -13.16 22.93 -5.39
N ASP A 16 -13.12 23.52 -4.20
CA ASP A 16 -12.08 23.25 -3.22
C ASP A 16 -12.39 21.95 -2.46
N ALA A 17 -11.49 20.97 -2.52
CA ALA A 17 -11.68 19.68 -1.84
C ALA A 17 -11.93 19.82 -0.33
N ARG A 18 -11.38 20.87 0.29
CA ARG A 18 -11.53 21.18 1.72
C ARG A 18 -12.94 21.67 2.10
N THR A 19 -13.81 21.91 1.13
CA THR A 19 -15.23 22.20 1.42
C THR A 19 -16.05 20.93 1.64
N VAL A 20 -15.51 19.77 1.23
CA VAL A 20 -16.16 18.46 1.29
C VAL A 20 -15.42 17.50 2.22
N VAL A 21 -14.11 17.32 2.02
CA VAL A 21 -13.33 16.25 2.66
C VAL A 21 -12.95 16.67 4.09
N ARG A 22 -13.77 16.25 5.06
CA ARG A 22 -13.53 16.44 6.49
C ARG A 22 -12.58 15.38 7.03
N THR A 23 -11.64 15.78 7.87
CA THR A 23 -10.71 14.88 8.53
C THR A 23 -10.58 15.14 10.03
N ASP A 24 -9.93 14.22 10.72
CA ASP A 24 -9.42 14.43 12.08
C ASP A 24 -8.21 15.41 12.10
N ASN A 25 -7.67 15.64 13.30
CA ASN A 25 -6.51 16.51 13.54
C ASN A 25 -5.17 15.75 13.44
N THR A 26 -5.14 14.54 12.87
CA THR A 26 -3.89 13.75 12.70
C THR A 26 -3.13 14.24 11.47
N TYR A 27 -2.45 15.38 11.58
CA TYR A 27 -1.73 15.99 10.46
C TYR A 27 -0.74 15.02 9.78
N ARG A 28 -0.55 15.18 8.46
CA ARG A 28 0.28 14.33 7.58
C ARG A 28 -0.28 12.94 7.27
N SER A 29 -1.29 12.45 7.99
CA SER A 29 -1.95 11.17 7.70
C SER A 29 -3.38 11.15 8.23
N ALA A 30 -4.15 12.21 7.93
CA ALA A 30 -5.45 12.42 8.54
C ALA A 30 -6.45 11.31 8.17
N ARG A 31 -7.34 11.00 9.11
CA ARG A 31 -8.44 10.04 8.92
C ARG A 31 -9.69 10.79 8.48
N ILE A 32 -10.47 10.19 7.59
CA ILE A 32 -11.68 10.80 7.03
C ILE A 32 -12.83 10.70 8.02
N ASP A 33 -13.53 11.82 8.24
CA ASP A 33 -14.88 11.83 8.79
C ASP A 33 -15.86 11.63 7.64
N TRP A 34 -16.26 10.39 7.45
CA TRP A 34 -17.10 9.99 6.32
C TRP A 34 -18.48 10.60 6.39
N GLU A 35 -19.10 10.65 7.57
CA GLU A 35 -20.45 11.17 7.76
C GLU A 35 -20.55 12.66 7.38
N THR A 36 -19.63 13.48 7.88
CA THR A 36 -19.60 14.90 7.53
C THR A 36 -19.27 15.12 6.06
N SER A 37 -18.39 14.29 5.50
CA SER A 37 -18.00 14.39 4.08
C SER A 37 -19.15 14.00 3.14
N GLU A 38 -19.94 12.97 3.47
CA GLU A 38 -21.15 12.55 2.73
C GLU A 38 -22.22 13.65 2.75
N ARG A 39 -22.47 14.26 3.91
CA ARG A 39 -23.44 15.38 4.00
C ARG A 39 -23.00 16.56 3.11
N ARG A 40 -21.71 16.89 3.10
CA ARG A 40 -21.16 18.00 2.31
C ARG A 40 -21.11 17.69 0.82
N SER A 41 -20.83 16.45 0.43
CA SER A 41 -20.85 16.04 -0.99
C SER A 41 -22.26 16.14 -1.59
N ALA A 42 -23.29 15.80 -0.81
CA ALA A 42 -24.68 15.95 -1.23
C ALA A 42 -25.05 17.42 -1.49
N THR A 43 -24.66 18.34 -0.60
CA THR A 43 -24.86 19.78 -0.80
C THR A 43 -24.12 20.27 -2.05
N LEU A 44 -22.87 19.85 -2.24
CA LEU A 44 -22.07 20.21 -3.41
C LEU A 44 -22.74 19.78 -4.72
N LEU A 45 -23.25 18.55 -4.79
CA LEU A 45 -23.90 18.03 -5.99
C LEU A 45 -25.17 18.79 -6.36
N ALA A 46 -25.89 19.33 -5.37
CA ALA A 46 -27.06 20.18 -5.58
C ALA A 46 -26.70 21.55 -6.17
N GLU A 47 -25.54 22.11 -5.80
CA GLU A 47 -25.07 23.42 -6.27
C GLU A 47 -24.42 23.36 -7.67
N VAL A 48 -23.85 22.22 -8.05
CA VAL A 48 -23.21 22.07 -9.38
C VAL A 48 -24.27 21.98 -10.47
N THR A 49 -24.27 22.98 -11.35
CA THR A 49 -25.16 23.10 -12.51
C THR A 49 -24.48 22.65 -13.82
N GLY A 50 -25.28 22.43 -14.86
CA GLY A 50 -24.83 22.00 -16.19
C GLY A 50 -24.91 20.49 -16.44
N SER A 51 -24.91 20.09 -17.72
CA SER A 51 -24.93 18.69 -18.15
C SER A 51 -23.97 18.48 -19.34
N PRO A 52 -23.00 17.54 -19.25
CA PRO A 52 -22.64 16.77 -18.06
C PRO A 52 -21.99 17.65 -16.99
N LYS A 53 -22.29 17.37 -15.71
CA LYS A 53 -21.62 18.01 -14.57
C LYS A 53 -20.13 17.63 -14.59
N ARG A 54 -19.24 18.63 -14.70
CA ARG A 54 -17.79 18.44 -14.72
C ARG A 54 -17.16 19.25 -13.60
N ILE A 55 -16.50 18.55 -12.68
CA ILE A 55 -15.88 19.15 -11.50
C ILE A 55 -14.37 18.98 -11.58
N VAL A 56 -13.63 20.04 -11.30
CA VAL A 56 -12.18 20.01 -11.12
C VAL A 56 -11.88 20.37 -9.67
N THR A 57 -11.28 19.45 -8.92
CA THR A 57 -10.92 19.62 -7.51
C THR A 57 -9.49 19.15 -7.25
N GLN A 58 -8.96 19.45 -6.07
CA GLN A 58 -7.64 18.98 -5.63
C GLN A 58 -7.72 17.56 -5.08
N GLY A 59 -6.58 16.87 -5.11
CA GLY A 59 -6.34 15.70 -4.26
C GLY A 59 -5.49 16.06 -3.04
N PHE A 60 -5.20 15.05 -2.22
CA PHE A 60 -4.28 15.05 -1.07
C PHE A 60 -4.68 15.91 0.14
N ILE A 61 -5.61 16.85 0.00
CA ILE A 61 -5.99 17.82 1.04
C ILE A 61 -7.42 17.61 1.58
N GLY A 62 -7.61 17.99 2.84
CA GLY A 62 -8.91 18.06 3.51
C GLY A 62 -8.92 19.17 4.56
N PHE A 63 -9.93 19.20 5.43
CA PHE A 63 -10.00 20.14 6.55
C PHE A 63 -10.25 19.46 7.89
N SER A 64 -9.54 19.95 8.93
CA SER A 64 -9.59 19.46 10.31
C SER A 64 -10.85 19.89 11.02
N SER A 65 -11.00 19.46 12.29
CA SER A 65 -12.13 19.83 13.11
C SER A 65 -12.36 21.35 13.27
N GLU A 66 -11.24 22.06 13.30
CA GLU A 66 -11.08 23.51 13.56
C GLU A 66 -11.08 24.34 12.27
N GLY A 67 -11.14 23.70 11.10
CA GLY A 67 -11.13 24.38 9.79
C GLY A 67 -9.74 24.50 9.17
N ASP A 68 -8.70 23.99 9.82
CA ASP A 68 -7.35 23.99 9.27
C ASP A 68 -7.20 23.02 8.11
N THR A 69 -6.26 23.30 7.21
CA THR A 69 -5.92 22.36 6.13
C THR A 69 -5.18 21.15 6.69
N THR A 70 -5.64 19.96 6.31
CA THR A 70 -5.00 18.68 6.60
C THR A 70 -4.56 18.00 5.32
N THR A 71 -3.70 17.00 5.47
CA THR A 71 -3.22 16.18 4.34
C THR A 71 -3.43 14.69 4.63
N LEU A 72 -3.72 13.95 3.56
CA LEU A 72 -4.11 12.54 3.64
C LEU A 72 -2.92 11.58 3.73
N GLY A 73 -1.70 12.10 3.60
CA GLY A 73 -0.46 11.31 3.63
C GLY A 73 -0.11 10.69 2.29
N ARG A 74 0.73 9.66 2.32
CA ARG A 74 1.28 9.00 1.12
C ARG A 74 0.14 8.57 0.18
N GLU A 75 0.33 8.84 -1.12
CA GLU A 75 -0.64 8.54 -2.19
C GLU A 75 -2.02 9.18 -1.95
N GLY A 76 -2.06 10.31 -1.22
CA GLY A 76 -3.31 10.96 -0.86
C GLY A 76 -4.13 11.50 -2.04
N SER A 77 -3.52 11.74 -3.20
CA SER A 77 -4.28 12.10 -4.42
C SER A 77 -5.07 10.92 -4.97
N ASP A 78 -4.47 9.72 -5.05
CA ASP A 78 -5.18 8.49 -5.44
C ASP A 78 -6.29 8.20 -4.42
N PHE A 79 -5.99 8.34 -3.13
CA PHE A 79 -6.99 8.19 -2.08
C PHE A 79 -8.11 9.23 -2.17
N SER A 80 -7.82 10.48 -2.59
CA SER A 80 -8.86 11.50 -2.81
C SER A 80 -9.82 11.11 -3.93
N ALA A 81 -9.31 10.55 -5.03
CA ALA A 81 -10.18 10.05 -6.09
C ALA A 81 -11.12 8.95 -5.56
N ALA A 82 -10.60 8.06 -4.73
CA ALA A 82 -11.39 7.01 -4.09
C ALA A 82 -12.41 7.54 -3.06
N ILE A 83 -12.04 8.58 -2.29
CA ILE A 83 -12.97 9.28 -1.39
C ILE A 83 -14.12 9.88 -2.20
N PHE A 84 -13.83 10.69 -3.22
CA PHE A 84 -14.88 11.31 -4.02
C PHE A 84 -15.74 10.27 -4.75
N ALA A 85 -15.16 9.19 -5.27
CA ALA A 85 -15.92 8.11 -5.86
C ALA A 85 -16.87 7.46 -4.86
N TYR A 86 -16.41 7.21 -3.64
CA TYR A 86 -17.24 6.71 -2.56
C TYR A 86 -18.35 7.71 -2.20
N LEU A 87 -18.03 9.00 -2.03
CA LEU A 87 -18.99 10.03 -1.63
C LEU A 87 -20.06 10.35 -2.69
N LEU A 88 -19.79 10.01 -3.96
CA LEU A 88 -20.64 10.34 -5.11
C LEU A 88 -21.29 9.11 -5.75
N ASP A 89 -21.11 7.91 -5.17
CA ASP A 89 -21.57 6.63 -5.73
C ASP A 89 -21.14 6.47 -7.19
N ALA A 90 -19.86 6.74 -7.46
CA ALA A 90 -19.32 6.70 -8.81
C ALA A 90 -19.38 5.28 -9.40
N GLU A 91 -19.63 5.20 -10.70
CA GLU A 91 -19.60 3.93 -11.45
C GLU A 91 -18.19 3.31 -11.48
N SER A 92 -17.15 4.15 -11.52
CA SER A 92 -15.75 3.69 -11.54
C SER A 92 -14.78 4.81 -11.16
N VAL A 93 -13.53 4.41 -10.91
CA VAL A 93 -12.39 5.34 -10.77
C VAL A 93 -11.32 4.98 -11.78
N THR A 94 -10.71 5.99 -12.40
CA THR A 94 -9.51 5.79 -13.23
C THR A 94 -8.34 6.57 -12.64
N ILE A 95 -7.25 5.88 -12.35
CA ILE A 95 -5.97 6.48 -11.96
C ILE A 95 -5.04 6.40 -13.16
N TRP A 96 -4.61 7.57 -13.62
CA TRP A 96 -3.68 7.71 -14.73
C TRP A 96 -2.25 7.74 -14.22
N LYS A 97 -1.41 6.81 -14.66
CA LYS A 97 0.00 6.69 -14.27
C LYS A 97 0.91 6.70 -15.50
N ASP A 98 2.21 6.74 -15.25
CA ASP A 98 3.28 6.61 -16.25
C ASP A 98 3.54 5.16 -16.67
N VAL A 99 2.83 4.21 -16.06
CA VAL A 99 2.89 2.77 -16.36
C VAL A 99 1.61 2.29 -17.06
N PRO A 100 1.70 1.30 -17.96
CA PRO A 100 0.55 0.75 -18.69
C PRO A 100 -0.42 -0.06 -17.83
N GLY A 101 -0.09 -0.34 -16.56
CA GLY A 101 -0.94 -1.05 -15.62
C GLY A 101 -0.12 -1.66 -14.48
N MET A 102 -0.71 -2.62 -13.77
CA MET A 102 -0.04 -3.43 -12.76
C MET A 102 0.60 -4.66 -13.39
N PHE A 103 1.81 -4.99 -12.96
CA PHE A 103 2.57 -6.14 -13.43
C PHE A 103 2.80 -7.12 -12.29
N ASN A 104 3.02 -8.38 -12.64
CA ASN A 104 3.31 -9.44 -11.68
C ASN A 104 4.69 -9.30 -11.00
N ALA A 105 5.59 -8.49 -11.56
CA ALA A 105 6.84 -8.08 -10.92
C ALA A 105 7.26 -6.69 -11.43
N ASP A 106 8.28 -6.09 -10.81
CA ASP A 106 8.80 -4.78 -11.23
C ASP A 106 9.49 -4.88 -12.62
N PRO A 107 8.97 -4.24 -13.67
CA PRO A 107 9.55 -4.29 -15.02
C PRO A 107 10.96 -3.70 -15.10
N LYS A 108 11.38 -2.87 -14.12
CA LYS A 108 12.74 -2.35 -14.04
C LYS A 108 13.74 -3.42 -13.57
N ARG A 109 13.26 -4.43 -12.84
CA ARG A 109 14.09 -5.54 -12.32
C ARG A 109 13.98 -6.80 -13.18
N PHE A 110 12.84 -6.99 -13.83
CA PHE A 110 12.55 -8.20 -14.59
C PHE A 110 12.09 -7.83 -16.00
N PRO A 111 12.80 -8.29 -17.05
CA PRO A 111 12.40 -7.99 -18.42
C PRO A 111 11.10 -8.73 -18.84
N ASP A 112 10.88 -9.94 -18.30
CA ASP A 112 9.77 -10.82 -18.70
C ASP A 112 8.53 -10.64 -17.78
N THR A 113 8.13 -9.40 -17.51
CA THR A 113 6.93 -9.13 -16.70
C THR A 113 5.64 -9.29 -17.49
N LYS A 114 4.60 -9.80 -16.83
CA LYS A 114 3.27 -9.96 -17.38
C LYS A 114 2.34 -8.89 -16.80
N LEU A 115 1.60 -8.22 -17.69
CA LEU A 115 0.52 -7.32 -17.30
C LEU A 115 -0.58 -8.13 -16.62
N LEU A 116 -0.97 -7.69 -15.42
CA LEU A 116 -2.12 -8.21 -14.71
C LEU A 116 -3.34 -7.41 -15.19
N SER A 117 -4.01 -7.89 -16.24
CA SER A 117 -5.16 -7.20 -16.84
C SER A 117 -6.33 -7.03 -15.86
N HIS A 118 -6.44 -7.96 -14.92
CA HIS A 118 -7.50 -8.00 -13.92
C HIS A 118 -6.96 -8.60 -12.61
N ILE A 119 -7.29 -7.96 -11.49
CA ILE A 119 -6.84 -8.31 -10.14
C ILE A 119 -7.98 -8.06 -9.16
N SER A 120 -8.21 -8.94 -8.18
CA SER A 120 -9.17 -8.63 -7.12
C SER A 120 -8.68 -7.52 -6.18
N TYR A 121 -9.58 -6.83 -5.47
CA TYR A 121 -9.18 -5.92 -4.38
C TYR A 121 -8.27 -6.61 -3.36
N ARG A 122 -8.56 -7.87 -3.02
CA ARG A 122 -7.79 -8.63 -2.04
C ARG A 122 -6.36 -8.84 -2.51
N GLU A 123 -6.17 -9.29 -3.74
CA GLU A 123 -4.83 -9.53 -4.28
C GLU A 123 -4.07 -8.23 -4.45
N ALA A 124 -4.71 -7.15 -4.92
CA ALA A 124 -4.07 -5.85 -5.02
C ALA A 124 -3.61 -5.30 -3.64
N ILE A 125 -4.41 -5.51 -2.59
CA ILE A 125 -4.04 -5.15 -1.21
C ILE A 125 -2.84 -5.98 -0.72
N GLU A 126 -2.82 -7.29 -0.96
CA GLU A 126 -1.71 -8.18 -0.60
C GLU A 126 -0.41 -7.77 -1.32
N LEU A 127 -0.47 -7.56 -2.64
CA LEU A 127 0.69 -7.11 -3.42
C LEU A 127 1.24 -5.78 -2.89
N SER A 128 0.35 -4.84 -2.60
CA SER A 128 0.72 -3.53 -2.03
C SER A 128 1.31 -3.66 -0.62
N TYR A 129 0.78 -4.56 0.21
CA TYR A 129 1.31 -4.87 1.54
C TYR A 129 2.76 -5.39 1.46
N PHE A 130 3.07 -6.25 0.49
CA PHE A 130 4.41 -6.80 0.28
C PHE A 130 5.37 -5.85 -0.44
N GLY A 131 4.88 -4.73 -0.98
CA GLY A 131 5.71 -3.64 -1.50
C GLY A 131 5.55 -3.35 -3.00
N ALA A 132 4.57 -3.95 -3.69
CA ALA A 132 4.23 -3.53 -5.05
C ALA A 132 3.61 -2.12 -5.00
N SER A 133 4.32 -1.13 -5.54
CA SER A 133 4.09 0.30 -5.23
C SER A 133 3.07 1.02 -6.11
N VAL A 134 2.16 0.29 -6.79
CA VAL A 134 1.28 0.93 -7.79
C VAL A 134 0.08 1.63 -7.16
N ILE A 135 -0.64 0.97 -6.25
CA ILE A 135 -1.82 1.53 -5.57
C ILE A 135 -1.78 1.20 -4.07
N HIS A 136 -1.89 2.21 -3.21
CA HIS A 136 -1.95 2.03 -1.76
C HIS A 136 -3.29 1.39 -1.30
N PRO A 137 -3.29 0.52 -0.26
CA PRO A 137 -4.52 -0.15 0.21
C PRO A 137 -5.60 0.82 0.68
N ARG A 138 -5.20 1.98 1.23
CA ARG A 138 -6.16 3.05 1.62
C ARG A 138 -7.02 3.54 0.46
N THR A 139 -6.50 3.53 -0.75
CA THR A 139 -7.26 3.88 -1.96
C THR A 139 -8.27 2.80 -2.32
N LEU A 140 -7.92 1.52 -2.11
CA LEU A 140 -8.77 0.39 -2.50
C LEU A 140 -9.94 0.16 -1.53
N GLN A 141 -9.75 0.37 -0.23
CA GLN A 141 -10.76 0.11 0.80
C GLN A 141 -12.13 0.78 0.57
N PRO A 142 -12.23 2.10 0.32
CA PRO A 142 -13.53 2.73 0.07
C PRO A 142 -14.17 2.26 -1.24
N LEU A 143 -13.36 1.97 -2.27
CA LEU A 143 -13.84 1.44 -3.54
C LEU A 143 -14.42 0.04 -3.38
N GLN A 144 -13.72 -0.84 -2.69
CA GLN A 144 -14.20 -2.18 -2.34
C GLN A 144 -15.51 -2.12 -1.56
N LYS A 145 -15.63 -1.22 -0.58
CA LYS A 145 -16.86 -1.07 0.24
C LYS A 145 -18.10 -0.74 -0.60
N LYS A 146 -17.93 -0.07 -1.74
CA LYS A 146 -19.02 0.28 -2.66
C LYS A 146 -18.98 -0.50 -3.99
N HIS A 147 -18.13 -1.51 -4.11
CA HIS A 147 -17.94 -2.29 -5.34
C HIS A 147 -17.62 -1.41 -6.58
N ILE A 148 -16.85 -0.33 -6.40
CA ILE A 148 -16.53 0.65 -7.45
C ILE A 148 -15.22 0.26 -8.16
N PRO A 149 -15.24 -0.31 -9.38
CA PRO A 149 -14.04 -0.76 -10.06
C PRO A 149 -13.00 0.36 -10.23
N LEU A 150 -11.73 0.00 -10.02
CA LEU A 150 -10.58 0.88 -10.22
C LEU A 150 -9.82 0.48 -11.47
N TYR A 151 -9.68 1.43 -12.41
CA TYR A 151 -8.85 1.29 -13.60
C TYR A 151 -7.51 1.98 -13.41
N VAL A 152 -6.42 1.25 -13.65
CA VAL A 152 -5.07 1.82 -13.77
C VAL A 152 -4.73 1.93 -15.24
N ARG A 153 -4.57 3.15 -15.75
CA ARG A 153 -4.30 3.43 -17.17
C ARG A 153 -3.06 4.29 -17.35
N SER A 154 -2.42 4.20 -18.53
CA SER A 154 -1.26 5.02 -18.84
C SER A 154 -1.64 6.34 -19.48
N PHE A 155 -1.05 7.44 -19.01
CA PHE A 155 -1.09 8.73 -19.72
C PHE A 155 0.04 8.87 -20.76
N VAL A 156 0.98 7.92 -20.79
CA VAL A 156 2.08 7.86 -21.79
C VAL A 156 1.62 7.07 -23.02
N ASP A 157 0.90 5.97 -22.82
CA ASP A 157 0.31 5.14 -23.87
C ASP A 157 -1.19 4.97 -23.62
N LEU A 158 -1.99 5.80 -24.30
CA LEU A 158 -3.45 5.81 -24.15
C LEU A 158 -4.13 4.55 -24.71
N ALA A 159 -3.45 3.80 -25.57
CA ALA A 159 -3.96 2.57 -26.19
C ALA A 159 -3.70 1.33 -25.33
N ALA A 160 -2.83 1.43 -24.31
CA ALA A 160 -2.58 0.34 -23.38
C ALA A 160 -3.88 -0.11 -22.69
N ALA A 161 -4.02 -1.44 -22.55
CA ALA A 161 -5.22 -2.05 -21.99
C ALA A 161 -5.48 -1.65 -20.53
N GLY A 162 -4.42 -1.34 -19.76
CA GLY A 162 -4.56 -1.04 -18.33
C GLY A 162 -4.67 -2.30 -17.46
N SER A 163 -4.94 -2.05 -16.18
CA SER A 163 -5.38 -3.07 -15.22
C SER A 163 -6.71 -2.66 -14.61
N THR A 164 -7.58 -3.64 -14.41
CA THR A 164 -8.84 -3.45 -13.67
C THR A 164 -8.73 -4.11 -12.30
N ILE A 165 -9.12 -3.40 -11.25
CA ILE A 165 -9.23 -3.91 -9.89
C ILE A 165 -10.69 -3.87 -9.46
N ASP A 166 -11.28 -5.04 -9.17
CA ASP A 166 -12.67 -5.19 -8.73
C ASP A 166 -12.83 -6.41 -7.79
N ASP A 167 -14.06 -6.90 -7.55
CA ASP A 167 -14.33 -8.01 -6.63
C ASP A 167 -14.04 -9.41 -7.21
N ARG A 168 -13.88 -9.52 -8.52
CA ARG A 168 -13.63 -10.81 -9.20
C ARG A 168 -12.21 -11.28 -8.88
N SER A 169 -12.04 -12.58 -8.65
CA SER A 169 -10.76 -13.18 -8.21
C SER A 169 -10.34 -14.38 -9.03
N GLU A 170 -11.03 -14.70 -10.12
CA GLU A 170 -10.79 -15.89 -10.94
C GLU A 170 -9.39 -15.88 -11.58
N ASN A 171 -8.82 -14.70 -11.78
CA ASN A 171 -7.53 -14.51 -12.43
C ASN A 171 -6.35 -14.39 -11.45
N ASP A 172 -6.60 -14.21 -10.14
CA ASP A 172 -5.56 -13.87 -9.17
C ASP A 172 -4.44 -14.92 -9.11
N SER A 173 -4.79 -16.20 -9.22
CA SER A 173 -3.83 -17.31 -9.12
C SER A 173 -3.21 -17.73 -10.46
N LEU A 174 -3.62 -17.13 -11.58
CA LEU A 174 -3.15 -17.55 -12.91
C LEU A 174 -1.72 -17.09 -13.18
N ILE A 175 -1.31 -15.96 -12.60
CA ILE A 175 0.00 -15.36 -12.83
C ILE A 175 0.71 -15.18 -11.47
N PRO A 176 1.77 -15.96 -11.20
CA PRO A 176 2.61 -15.78 -10.04
C PRO A 176 3.16 -14.35 -10.01
N SER A 177 2.99 -13.68 -8.88
CA SER A 177 3.48 -12.32 -8.69
C SER A 177 4.59 -12.32 -7.65
N PHE A 178 5.71 -11.66 -7.96
CA PHE A 178 6.88 -11.68 -7.09
C PHE A 178 7.46 -10.29 -6.88
N ILE A 179 7.79 -10.03 -5.62
CA ILE A 179 8.25 -8.75 -5.11
C ILE A 179 9.58 -9.01 -4.40
N ILE A 180 10.58 -8.18 -4.70
CA ILE A 180 11.86 -8.23 -4.00
C ILE A 180 12.11 -6.89 -3.34
N LYS A 181 12.25 -6.91 -2.02
CA LYS A 181 12.69 -5.76 -1.21
C LYS A 181 14.17 -5.93 -0.86
N PRO A 182 15.09 -5.18 -1.50
CA PRO A 182 16.50 -5.21 -1.12
C PRO A 182 16.75 -4.43 0.18
N GLY A 183 17.98 -4.53 0.70
CA GLY A 183 18.41 -3.73 1.85
C GLY A 183 17.61 -4.05 3.12
N GLN A 184 17.47 -5.33 3.44
CA GLN A 184 16.80 -5.79 4.65
C GLN A 184 17.81 -6.14 5.74
N VAL A 185 17.38 -6.04 7.00
CA VAL A 185 18.10 -6.52 8.17
C VAL A 185 17.26 -7.60 8.86
N LEU A 186 17.87 -8.75 9.13
CA LEU A 186 17.27 -9.80 9.93
C LEU A 186 17.78 -9.67 11.37
N ILE A 187 16.89 -9.47 12.33
CA ILE A 187 17.20 -9.26 13.74
C ILE A 187 16.60 -10.42 14.55
N SER A 188 17.44 -11.13 15.30
CA SER A 188 17.04 -12.19 16.20
C SER A 188 17.24 -11.76 17.65
N MET A 189 16.19 -11.88 18.44
CA MET A 189 16.12 -11.51 19.85
C MET A 189 15.90 -12.78 20.68
N THR A 190 16.77 -13.01 21.65
CA THR A 190 16.69 -14.15 22.58
C THR A 190 16.71 -13.63 24.02
N PRO A 191 15.76 -14.02 24.89
CA PRO A 191 15.79 -13.65 26.30
C PRO A 191 17.12 -14.07 26.95
N ARG A 192 17.71 -13.20 27.77
CA ARG A 192 19.05 -13.43 28.35
C ARG A 192 19.08 -14.61 29.33
N ASP A 193 17.95 -14.91 29.96
CA ASP A 193 17.73 -16.04 30.83
C ASP A 193 17.30 -17.31 30.07
N LEU A 194 17.22 -17.25 28.73
CA LEU A 194 16.74 -18.31 27.84
C LEU A 194 15.31 -18.78 28.18
N SER A 195 14.50 -17.90 28.78
CA SER A 195 13.08 -18.17 28.98
C SER A 195 12.37 -18.38 27.65
N PHE A 196 11.20 -19.02 27.70
CA PHE A 196 10.36 -19.06 26.52
C PHE A 196 9.88 -17.66 26.16
N ILE A 197 9.72 -17.41 24.85
CA ILE A 197 9.07 -16.20 24.36
C ILE A 197 7.56 -16.43 24.41
N VAL A 198 6.94 -15.73 25.36
CA VAL A 198 5.49 -15.69 25.56
C VAL A 198 4.91 -14.36 25.11
N GLU A 199 3.59 -14.22 25.17
CA GLU A 199 2.84 -13.07 24.68
C GLU A 199 3.29 -11.74 25.31
N GLU A 200 3.68 -11.75 26.58
CA GLU A 200 4.20 -10.57 27.28
C GLU A 200 5.49 -10.07 26.63
N ASN A 201 6.44 -10.97 26.34
CA ASN A 201 7.69 -10.60 25.65
C ASN A 201 7.40 -10.01 24.27
N LEU A 202 6.47 -10.60 23.52
CA LEU A 202 6.09 -10.10 22.20
C LEU A 202 5.48 -8.71 22.31
N SER A 203 4.63 -8.45 23.31
CA SER A 203 4.03 -7.14 23.55
C SER A 203 5.09 -6.06 23.81
N ASP A 204 6.08 -6.38 24.64
CA ASP A 204 7.20 -5.49 24.94
C ASP A 204 8.04 -5.21 23.68
N ILE A 205 8.41 -6.26 22.95
CA ILE A 205 9.15 -6.14 21.69
C ILE A 205 8.38 -5.24 20.71
N PHE A 206 7.10 -5.53 20.44
CA PHE A 206 6.30 -4.71 19.51
C PHE A 206 6.17 -3.25 19.97
N SER A 207 6.12 -3.00 21.28
CA SER A 207 6.11 -1.65 21.83
C SER A 207 7.40 -0.89 21.52
N VAL A 208 8.56 -1.54 21.64
CA VAL A 208 9.86 -0.93 21.25
C VAL A 208 9.89 -0.64 19.74
N PHE A 209 9.46 -1.58 18.90
CA PHE A 209 9.37 -1.35 17.44
C PHE A 209 8.47 -0.15 17.09
N ALA A 210 7.32 -0.04 17.75
CA ALA A 210 6.38 1.07 17.55
C ALA A 210 6.98 2.42 17.96
N GLN A 211 7.69 2.48 19.10
CA GLN A 211 8.36 3.69 19.58
C GLN A 211 9.42 4.20 18.61
N HIS A 212 10.19 3.28 17.98
CA HIS A 212 11.18 3.62 16.97
C HIS A 212 10.58 3.84 15.57
N GLY A 213 9.29 3.57 15.39
CA GLY A 213 8.62 3.67 14.09
C GLY A 213 9.20 2.73 13.02
N VAL A 214 9.72 1.57 13.44
CA VAL A 214 10.28 0.54 12.55
C VAL A 214 9.20 -0.47 12.21
N ARG A 215 8.91 -0.65 10.92
CA ARG A 215 7.92 -1.62 10.44
C ARG A 215 8.56 -2.98 10.24
N ILE A 216 7.93 -4.02 10.79
CA ILE A 216 8.31 -5.41 10.56
C ILE A 216 7.72 -5.88 9.22
N ASN A 217 8.58 -6.40 8.34
CA ASN A 217 8.19 -6.95 7.04
C ASN A 217 7.90 -8.45 7.12
N LEU A 218 8.70 -9.21 7.89
CA LEU A 218 8.52 -10.64 8.13
C LEU A 218 8.88 -10.94 9.58
N MET A 219 8.21 -11.91 10.19
CA MET A 219 8.50 -12.36 11.56
C MET A 219 8.45 -13.88 11.65
N GLN A 220 9.28 -14.45 12.50
CA GLN A 220 9.35 -15.87 12.82
C GLN A 220 9.57 -16.02 14.31
N ASN A 221 8.81 -16.92 14.95
CA ASN A 221 8.98 -17.21 16.36
C ASN A 221 9.46 -18.65 16.55
N SER A 222 10.23 -18.87 17.60
CA SER A 222 10.64 -20.18 18.13
C SER A 222 10.41 -20.19 19.64
N ALA A 223 10.71 -21.30 20.31
CA ALA A 223 10.55 -21.36 21.76
C ALA A 223 11.35 -20.28 22.50
N VAL A 224 12.56 -19.93 22.03
CA VAL A 224 13.51 -19.07 22.75
C VAL A 224 14.04 -17.89 21.92
N ALA A 225 13.52 -17.69 20.71
CA ALA A 225 13.98 -16.63 19.83
C ALA A 225 12.85 -16.08 18.96
N PHE A 226 12.78 -14.76 18.90
CA PHE A 226 11.89 -14.02 18.02
C PHE A 226 12.75 -13.32 16.98
N THR A 227 12.49 -13.60 15.72
CA THR A 227 13.27 -13.11 14.60
C THR A 227 12.40 -12.28 13.68
N VAL A 228 12.87 -11.11 13.27
CA VAL A 228 12.15 -10.18 12.41
C VAL A 228 13.03 -9.67 11.28
N CYS A 229 12.43 -9.45 10.12
CA CYS A 229 13.05 -8.83 8.97
C CYS A 229 12.47 -7.43 8.78
N VAL A 230 13.34 -6.42 8.67
CA VAL A 230 12.99 -4.99 8.57
C VAL A 230 13.75 -4.31 7.45
N ASP A 231 13.28 -3.14 7.02
CA ASP A 231 14.03 -2.29 6.10
C ASP A 231 15.29 -1.74 6.80
N ASN A 232 16.45 -1.76 6.11
CA ASN A 232 17.72 -1.24 6.63
C ASN A 232 17.73 0.29 6.55
N ASP A 233 17.30 0.95 7.62
CA ASP A 233 17.36 2.40 7.74
C ASP A 233 17.96 2.86 9.08
N ASN A 234 18.12 4.18 9.22
CA ASN A 234 18.78 4.80 10.36
C ASN A 234 18.10 4.58 11.71
N ARG A 235 16.85 4.06 11.75
CA ARG A 235 16.11 3.74 12.97
C ARG A 235 16.47 2.36 13.53
N VAL A 236 17.02 1.46 12.70
CA VAL A 236 17.36 0.09 13.11
C VAL A 236 18.43 0.08 14.20
N LYS A 237 19.44 0.94 14.09
CA LYS A 237 20.54 0.98 15.06
C LYS A 237 20.07 1.41 16.48
N PRO A 238 19.33 2.53 16.65
CA PRO A 238 18.71 2.87 17.94
C PRO A 238 17.81 1.75 18.49
N LEU A 239 16.97 1.15 17.64
CA LEU A 239 16.10 0.03 18.01
C LEU A 239 16.90 -1.15 18.59
N VAL A 240 17.98 -1.57 17.92
CA VAL A 240 18.84 -2.68 18.38
C VAL A 240 19.49 -2.37 19.73
N LEU A 241 19.88 -1.11 19.98
CA LEU A 241 20.46 -0.70 21.26
C LEU A 241 19.44 -0.82 22.41
N ASP A 242 18.18 -0.47 22.18
CA ASP A 242 17.13 -0.59 23.19
C ASP A 242 16.74 -2.05 23.43
N LEU A 243 16.59 -2.85 22.37
CA LEU A 243 16.31 -4.30 22.50
C LEU A 243 17.43 -5.04 23.26
N ARG A 244 18.68 -4.60 23.12
CA ARG A 244 19.83 -5.20 23.83
C ARG A 244 19.80 -5.05 25.34
N ARG A 245 18.91 -4.23 25.92
CA ARG A 245 18.78 -4.12 27.38
C ARG A 245 18.28 -5.45 27.96
N ASP A 246 17.23 -6.00 27.37
CA ASP A 246 16.53 -7.18 27.90
C ASP A 246 16.85 -8.47 27.13
N TYR A 247 17.32 -8.36 25.88
CA TYR A 247 17.58 -9.49 24.99
C TYR A 247 19.05 -9.59 24.56
N GLU A 248 19.53 -10.81 24.29
CA GLU A 248 20.64 -11.02 23.38
C GLU A 248 20.16 -10.77 21.95
N VAL A 249 20.80 -9.84 21.25
CA VAL A 249 20.40 -9.43 19.89
C VAL A 249 21.52 -9.72 18.89
N ARG A 250 21.19 -10.54 17.89
CA ARG A 250 22.03 -10.85 16.72
C ARG A 250 21.35 -10.32 15.46
N TRP A 251 22.11 -9.95 14.44
CA TRP A 251 21.52 -9.53 13.18
C TRP A 251 22.40 -9.84 11.97
N ASN A 252 21.76 -9.85 10.81
CA ASN A 252 22.35 -10.01 9.49
C ASN A 252 21.91 -8.84 8.62
N GLU A 253 22.84 -8.19 7.92
CA GLU A 253 22.60 -7.08 7.00
C GLU A 253 22.76 -7.52 5.55
N ASP A 254 22.49 -6.61 4.61
CA ASP A 254 22.61 -6.81 3.16
C ASP A 254 21.75 -7.97 2.63
N LEU A 255 20.53 -8.08 3.14
CA LEU A 255 19.60 -9.14 2.76
C LEU A 255 18.56 -8.63 1.75
N GLU A 256 18.00 -9.55 0.98
CA GLU A 256 16.79 -9.34 0.21
C GLU A 256 15.62 -10.13 0.81
N LEU A 257 14.45 -9.50 0.90
CA LEU A 257 13.20 -10.18 1.17
C LEU A 257 12.48 -10.42 -0.15
N VAL A 258 12.43 -11.68 -0.56
CA VAL A 258 11.69 -12.16 -1.72
C VAL A 258 10.32 -12.62 -1.26
N THR A 259 9.26 -12.17 -1.91
CA THR A 259 7.89 -12.64 -1.69
C THR A 259 7.29 -13.06 -3.02
N VAL A 260 6.74 -14.27 -3.09
CA VAL A 260 6.09 -14.83 -4.28
C VAL A 260 4.66 -15.23 -3.92
N ARG A 261 3.70 -14.53 -4.49
CA ARG A 261 2.26 -14.82 -4.47
C ARG A 261 1.94 -15.84 -5.56
N HIS A 262 1.07 -16.80 -5.24
CA HIS A 262 0.64 -17.89 -6.14
C HIS A 262 1.84 -18.57 -6.81
N PHE A 263 2.82 -18.96 -5.98
CA PHE A 263 4.11 -19.44 -6.44
C PHE A 263 4.02 -20.75 -7.23
N ASP A 264 4.99 -20.95 -8.10
CA ASP A 264 5.34 -22.23 -8.70
C ASP A 264 6.81 -22.56 -8.38
N GLU A 265 7.14 -23.84 -8.26
CA GLU A 265 8.49 -24.30 -7.89
C GLU A 265 9.60 -23.81 -8.86
N PRO A 266 9.39 -23.76 -10.19
CA PRO A 266 10.35 -23.14 -11.11
C PRO A 266 10.67 -21.68 -10.77
N THR A 267 9.66 -20.86 -10.50
CA THR A 267 9.81 -19.45 -10.11
C THR A 267 10.55 -19.33 -8.78
N LEU A 268 10.22 -20.16 -7.79
CA LEU A 268 10.93 -20.18 -6.50
C LEU A 268 12.41 -20.50 -6.69
N THR A 269 12.71 -21.57 -7.42
CA THR A 269 14.08 -22.02 -7.72
C THR A 269 14.86 -20.92 -8.42
N LYS A 270 14.26 -20.25 -9.41
CA LYS A 270 14.91 -19.13 -10.13
C LYS A 270 15.27 -17.98 -9.20
N LEU A 271 14.41 -17.64 -8.24
CA LEU A 271 14.58 -16.48 -7.35
C LEU A 271 15.55 -16.74 -6.19
N THR A 272 15.75 -18.00 -5.80
CA THR A 272 16.64 -18.41 -4.70
C THR A 272 17.95 -19.05 -5.17
N SER A 273 18.08 -19.42 -6.45
CA SER A 273 19.29 -20.05 -7.00
C SER A 273 20.53 -19.18 -6.78
N GLY A 274 21.59 -19.79 -6.24
CA GLY A 274 22.86 -19.13 -5.96
C GLY A 274 22.86 -18.20 -4.74
N LYS A 275 21.77 -18.16 -3.95
CA LYS A 275 21.65 -17.35 -2.74
C LYS A 275 21.64 -18.21 -1.48
N GLU A 276 22.13 -17.65 -0.38
CA GLU A 276 22.00 -18.27 0.95
C GLU A 276 20.61 -17.94 1.50
N VAL A 277 19.80 -18.96 1.80
CA VAL A 277 18.46 -18.79 2.39
C VAL A 277 18.56 -18.81 3.91
N LEU A 278 18.28 -17.68 4.56
CA LEU A 278 18.28 -17.54 6.02
C LEU A 278 16.91 -17.84 6.64
N ILE A 279 15.83 -17.47 5.95
CA ILE A 279 14.45 -17.80 6.34
C ILE A 279 13.66 -18.22 5.11
N GLU A 280 12.85 -19.25 5.29
CA GLU A 280 11.82 -19.68 4.35
C GLU A 280 10.47 -19.81 5.07
N GLN A 281 9.44 -19.12 4.56
CA GLN A 281 8.08 -19.23 5.05
C GLN A 281 7.13 -19.51 3.88
N ARG A 282 6.33 -20.58 4.01
CA ARG A 282 5.31 -20.94 3.02
C ARG A 282 3.94 -20.97 3.66
N SER A 283 2.98 -20.38 2.96
CA SER A 283 1.54 -20.53 3.20
C SER A 283 0.90 -21.15 1.96
N ARG A 284 -0.43 -21.28 1.94
CA ARG A 284 -1.16 -21.85 0.80
C ARG A 284 -0.82 -21.16 -0.53
N ASN A 285 -0.70 -19.82 -0.52
CA ASN A 285 -0.58 -19.02 -1.74
C ASN A 285 0.60 -18.05 -1.70
N THR A 286 1.50 -18.16 -0.73
CA THR A 286 2.64 -17.23 -0.60
C THR A 286 3.86 -17.94 -0.07
N ALA A 287 4.97 -17.79 -0.76
CA ALA A 287 6.29 -18.16 -0.29
C ALA A 287 7.12 -16.89 -0.08
N ARG A 288 7.85 -16.83 1.03
CA ARG A 288 8.70 -15.71 1.39
C ARG A 288 10.07 -16.21 1.80
N PHE A 289 11.11 -15.55 1.31
CA PHE A 289 12.49 -15.90 1.58
C PHE A 289 13.25 -14.67 2.02
N VAL A 290 14.04 -14.80 3.09
CA VAL A 290 15.09 -13.84 3.42
C VAL A 290 16.39 -14.45 2.94
N VAL A 291 17.02 -13.81 1.96
CA VAL A 291 18.17 -14.35 1.24
C VAL A 291 19.35 -13.38 1.24
N LYS A 292 20.55 -13.93 1.11
CA LYS A 292 21.80 -13.19 0.92
C LYS A 292 22.46 -13.56 -0.41
#